data_AF-G5AH98-F1
#
_entry.id   AF-G5AH98-F1
#
_cell.length_a   1.000
_cell.length_b   1.000
_cell.length_c   1.000
_cell.angle_alpha   90.00
_cell.angle_beta   90.00
_cell.angle_gamma   90.00
#
_symmetry.space_group_name_H-M   'P 1'
#
loop_
_entity.id
_entity.type
_entity.pdbx_description
1 polymer ?
#
loop_
_entity_poly.entity_id
_entity_poly.type
_entity_poly.pdbx_seq_one_letter_code
_entity_poly.pdbx_strand_id
1 'polypeptide(L)'
;MTDIESRSVEITPTDSDTNQEDPSTVGDLDEPSAEPVQEYELKMPPGLALLIDAYNQVNDQVLSKQKDEKKVETEMESTADMEEKTTDTELQSRLHKLRESIKLEKEKRDAAVAAVIVCGYAQKKEEFAREVESMGASDASNEQEDLHAKCAGIAAQLADKEKELSRLQKQLESVRSLEESYSDLGQREAQDLSSKIGLERASKVALETERQKIFTRLLRTSCQIQEFVAKELSSKA
;
A
#
# COMPACT_ATOMS: atom_id res chain seq x y z
N MET A 1 53.22 46.44 13.25
CA MET A 1 54.34 47.17 12.64
C MET A 1 54.80 46.38 11.44
N THR A 2 54.95 47.09 10.34
CA THR A 2 55.20 46.67 8.95
C THR A 2 56.59 46.08 8.72
N ASP A 3 56.75 45.49 7.52
CA ASP A 3 57.95 45.29 6.66
C ASP A 3 57.91 43.82 6.17
N ILE A 4 57.44 43.45 4.98
CA ILE A 4 57.79 43.79 3.57
C ILE A 4 59.30 43.85 3.34
N GLU A 5 59.88 42.82 2.73
CA GLU A 5 60.67 43.00 1.51
C GLU A 5 60.95 41.69 0.74
N SER A 6 60.85 41.84 -0.58
CA SER A 6 60.89 40.85 -1.64
C SER A 6 62.30 40.65 -2.20
N ARG A 7 62.57 39.52 -2.87
CA ARG A 7 63.39 39.41 -4.12
C ARG A 7 63.37 37.96 -4.62
N SER A 8 62.76 37.69 -5.79
CA SER A 8 63.37 37.67 -7.15
C SER A 8 64.18 36.39 -7.40
N VAL A 9 63.58 35.34 -7.99
CA VAL A 9 63.47 35.02 -9.44
C VAL A 9 64.79 34.53 -10.03
N GLU A 10 64.82 33.25 -10.43
CA GLU A 10 65.57 32.79 -11.60
C GLU A 10 64.70 31.81 -12.39
N ILE A 11 64.44 32.21 -13.63
CA ILE A 11 63.72 31.49 -14.68
C ILE A 11 64.78 31.12 -15.70
N THR A 12 64.73 29.93 -16.30
CA THR A 12 65.13 29.67 -17.71
C THR A 12 64.76 28.23 -18.10
N PRO A 13 64.64 27.93 -19.41
CA PRO A 13 63.36 27.53 -19.97
C PRO A 13 63.43 26.17 -20.67
N THR A 14 62.28 25.59 -21.02
CA THR A 14 62.24 24.73 -22.20
C THR A 14 60.96 25.02 -22.94
N ASP A 15 61.11 25.89 -23.92
CA ASP A 15 60.20 26.08 -25.03
C ASP A 15 60.00 24.74 -25.75
N SER A 16 58.74 24.42 -26.03
CA SER A 16 58.35 23.98 -27.37
C SER A 16 56.88 24.30 -27.53
N ASP A 17 56.66 25.50 -28.06
CA ASP A 17 55.50 25.83 -28.88
C ASP A 17 55.22 24.70 -29.88
N THR A 18 53.94 24.37 -30.08
CA THR A 18 53.24 24.70 -31.33
C THR A 18 51.74 24.50 -31.13
N ASN A 19 51.04 25.63 -30.96
CA ASN A 19 49.79 26.04 -31.62
C ASN A 19 48.64 25.02 -31.74
N GLN A 20 47.56 25.25 -30.98
CA GLN A 20 46.32 25.95 -31.41
C GLN A 20 45.35 25.02 -32.13
N GLU A 21 44.17 24.84 -31.56
CA GLU A 21 42.91 25.43 -32.05
C GLU A 21 41.76 24.97 -31.14
N ASP A 22 41.22 25.90 -30.34
CA ASP A 22 39.81 25.84 -29.93
C ASP A 22 38.97 26.28 -31.14
N PRO A 23 37.78 25.69 -31.36
CA PRO A 23 36.61 26.40 -30.85
C PRO A 23 35.47 25.51 -30.33
N SER A 24 34.91 25.93 -29.20
CA SER A 24 33.49 26.08 -28.87
C SER A 24 32.48 24.95 -29.18
N THR A 25 31.70 24.63 -28.13
CA THR A 25 30.29 24.14 -28.16
C THR A 25 30.10 22.77 -28.82
N VAL A 26 29.55 21.75 -28.16
CA VAL A 26 28.19 21.66 -27.65
C VAL A 26 28.20 20.68 -26.48
N GLY A 27 27.46 21.00 -25.41
CA GLY A 27 27.27 20.06 -24.31
C GLY A 27 26.56 18.80 -24.79
N ASP A 28 27.19 17.66 -24.58
CA ASP A 28 26.51 16.37 -24.54
C ASP A 28 25.53 16.40 -23.36
N LEU A 29 24.32 16.86 -23.65
CA LEU A 29 23.16 16.48 -22.87
C LEU A 29 22.94 15.01 -23.17
N ASP A 30 23.39 14.16 -22.25
CA ASP A 30 22.89 12.80 -22.11
C ASP A 30 21.37 12.85 -22.17
N GLU A 31 20.84 12.47 -23.32
CA GLU A 31 19.42 12.21 -23.54
C GLU A 31 19.04 11.08 -22.58
N PRO A 32 18.11 11.30 -21.62
CA PRO A 32 17.66 10.19 -20.80
C PRO A 32 16.87 9.26 -21.71
N SER A 33 17.54 8.17 -22.11
CA SER A 33 16.91 7.04 -22.79
C SER A 33 15.70 6.64 -21.95
N ALA A 34 14.52 6.99 -22.43
CA ALA A 34 13.26 6.54 -21.89
C ALA A 34 13.12 5.07 -22.26
N GLU A 35 13.86 4.21 -21.55
CA GLU A 35 13.57 2.79 -21.56
C GLU A 35 12.11 2.62 -21.17
N PRO A 36 11.32 1.85 -21.95
CA PRO A 36 9.94 1.59 -21.60
C PRO A 36 9.95 0.92 -20.23
N VAL A 37 9.33 1.57 -19.24
CA VAL A 37 9.08 0.99 -17.93
C VAL A 37 8.39 -0.35 -18.18
N GLN A 38 9.17 -1.43 -18.10
CA GLN A 38 8.63 -2.76 -18.23
C GLN A 38 7.56 -2.90 -17.16
N GLU A 39 6.32 -3.13 -17.59
CA GLU A 39 5.20 -3.46 -16.72
C GLU A 39 5.52 -4.78 -16.03
N TYR A 40 6.24 -4.73 -14.91
CA TYR A 40 6.20 -5.78 -13.91
C TYR A 40 4.87 -5.62 -13.17
N GLU A 41 3.75 -5.90 -13.85
CA GLU A 41 2.54 -6.24 -13.12
C GLU A 41 2.91 -7.42 -12.24
N LEU A 42 3.04 -7.18 -10.94
CA LEU A 42 3.16 -8.22 -9.93
C LEU A 42 1.92 -9.10 -10.07
N LYS A 43 2.04 -10.17 -10.86
CA LYS A 43 0.95 -11.07 -11.14
C LYS A 43 0.59 -11.77 -9.83
N MET A 44 -0.48 -11.29 -9.22
CA MET A 44 -1.00 -11.83 -7.97
C MET A 44 -1.25 -13.34 -8.12
N PRO A 45 -0.92 -14.16 -7.11
CA PRO A 45 -1.26 -15.58 -7.10
C PRO A 45 -2.75 -15.81 -7.45
N PRO A 46 -3.08 -16.89 -8.17
CA PRO A 46 -4.46 -17.22 -8.49
C PRO A 46 -5.34 -17.27 -7.23
N GLY A 47 -6.44 -16.52 -7.22
CA GLY A 47 -7.37 -16.48 -6.10
C GLY A 47 -7.03 -15.50 -4.97
N LEU A 48 -5.83 -14.88 -4.97
CA LEU A 48 -5.46 -13.93 -3.92
C LEU A 48 -6.36 -12.68 -3.90
N ALA A 49 -6.75 -12.19 -5.07
CA ALA A 49 -7.68 -11.06 -5.16
C ALA A 49 -9.04 -11.36 -4.49
N LEU A 50 -9.60 -12.55 -4.74
CA LEU A 50 -10.87 -12.97 -4.13
C LEU A 50 -10.77 -13.09 -2.60
N LEU A 51 -9.63 -13.57 -2.09
CA LEU A 51 -9.38 -13.66 -0.66
C LEU A 51 -9.25 -12.27 -0.02
N ILE A 52 -8.61 -11.33 -0.71
CA ILE A 52 -8.51 -9.94 -0.28
C ILE A 52 -9.89 -9.28 -0.26
N ASP A 53 -10.74 -9.53 -1.26
CA ASP A 53 -12.10 -9.00 -1.29
C ASP A 53 -12.95 -9.56 -0.15
N ALA A 54 -12.83 -10.87 0.12
CA ALA A 54 -13.49 -11.51 1.27
C ALA A 54 -13.02 -10.91 2.60
N TYR A 55 -11.71 -10.67 2.76
CA TYR A 55 -11.16 -9.96 3.91
C TYR A 55 -11.76 -8.55 4.05
N ASN A 56 -11.77 -7.76 2.97
CA ASN A 56 -12.29 -6.39 2.99
C ASN A 56 -13.77 -6.39 3.43
N GLN A 57 -14.58 -7.30 2.87
CA GLN A 57 -15.99 -7.41 3.21
C GLN A 57 -16.21 -7.71 4.71
N VAL A 58 -15.46 -8.66 5.28
CA VAL A 58 -15.59 -8.99 6.71
C VAL A 58 -15.07 -7.84 7.58
N ASN A 59 -13.97 -7.19 7.18
CA ASN A 59 -13.44 -6.04 7.90
C ASN A 59 -14.44 -4.88 7.95
N ASP A 60 -15.10 -4.58 6.83
CA ASP A 60 -16.14 -3.55 6.76
C ASP A 60 -17.33 -3.88 7.67
N GLN A 61 -17.71 -5.17 7.77
CA GLN A 61 -18.75 -5.62 8.69
C GLN A 61 -18.36 -5.41 10.16
N VAL A 62 -17.11 -5.69 10.53
CA VAL A 62 -16.59 -5.43 11.88
C VAL A 62 -16.65 -3.93 12.18
N LEU A 63 -16.12 -3.10 11.29
CA LEU A 63 -16.10 -1.64 11.46
C LEU A 63 -17.51 -1.05 11.58
N SER A 64 -18.46 -1.52 10.75
CA SER A 64 -19.86 -1.11 10.84
C SER A 64 -20.49 -1.49 12.18
N LYS A 65 -20.26 -2.72 12.66
CA LYS A 65 -20.80 -3.17 13.95
C LYS A 65 -20.18 -2.43 15.14
N GLN A 66 -18.88 -2.13 15.10
CA GLN A 66 -18.22 -1.30 16.12
C GLN A 66 -18.78 0.12 16.15
N LYS A 67 -19.14 0.68 14.98
CA LYS A 67 -19.84 1.96 14.92
C LYS A 67 -21.24 1.88 15.53
N ASP A 68 -21.96 0.79 15.29
CA ASP A 68 -23.27 0.55 15.91
C ASP A 68 -23.15 0.34 17.43
N GLU A 69 -22.09 -0.31 17.91
CA GLU A 69 -21.80 -0.49 19.33
C GLU A 69 -21.63 0.86 20.01
N LYS A 70 -20.76 1.71 19.44
CA LYS A 70 -20.56 3.07 19.93
C LYS A 70 -21.86 3.88 19.94
N LYS A 71 -22.74 3.67 18.95
CA LYS A 71 -24.06 4.32 18.91
C LYS A 71 -24.93 3.85 20.07
N VAL A 72 -25.00 2.54 20.34
CA VAL A 72 -25.75 1.99 21.48
C VAL A 72 -25.19 2.47 22.81
N GLU A 73 -23.87 2.57 22.95
CA GLU A 73 -23.22 3.14 24.14
C GLU A 73 -23.64 4.60 24.36
N THR A 74 -23.63 5.42 23.30
CA THR A 74 -24.11 6.81 23.41
C THR A 74 -25.62 6.92 23.70
N GLU A 75 -26.44 6.00 23.17
CA GLU A 75 -27.87 5.92 23.48
C GLU A 75 -28.05 5.62 24.98
N MET A 76 -27.30 4.64 25.51
CA MET A 76 -27.32 4.26 26.93
C MET A 76 -26.87 5.40 27.86
N GLU A 77 -25.79 6.10 27.52
CA GLU A 77 -25.35 7.30 28.24
C GLU A 77 -26.42 8.40 28.26
N SER A 78 -27.13 8.59 27.14
CA SER A 78 -28.19 9.61 27.04
C SER A 78 -29.47 9.26 27.81
N THR A 79 -29.73 7.98 28.04
CA THR A 79 -30.89 7.49 28.80
C THR A 79 -30.60 7.26 30.28
N ALA A 80 -29.34 7.30 30.70
CA ALA A 80 -28.91 7.02 32.07
C ALA A 80 -29.53 7.98 33.11
N ASP A 81 -29.91 9.20 32.70
CA ASP A 81 -30.57 10.19 33.54
C ASP A 81 -32.10 10.03 33.62
N MET A 82 -32.70 9.10 32.86
CA MET A 82 -34.13 8.81 32.91
C MET A 82 -34.39 7.59 33.82
N GLU A 83 -35.35 7.68 34.75
CA GLU A 83 -35.69 6.61 35.72
C GLU A 83 -36.26 5.30 35.10
N GLU A 84 -36.20 5.14 33.78
CA GLU A 84 -36.80 4.02 33.06
C GLU A 84 -35.88 2.78 33.06
N LYS A 85 -35.90 2.01 34.14
CA LYS A 85 -35.08 0.79 34.31
C LYS A 85 -35.28 -0.29 33.22
N THR A 86 -36.44 -0.32 32.57
CA THR A 86 -36.74 -1.31 31.53
C THR A 86 -35.95 -1.06 30.24
N THR A 87 -35.77 0.20 29.84
CA THR A 87 -35.01 0.57 28.64
C THR A 87 -33.52 0.36 28.84
N ASP A 88 -32.99 0.61 30.04
CA ASP A 88 -31.59 0.32 30.40
C ASP A 88 -31.25 -1.18 30.25
N THR A 89 -32.10 -2.08 30.77
CA THR A 89 -31.86 -3.53 30.64
C THR A 89 -31.93 -4.04 29.19
N GLU A 90 -32.81 -3.45 28.36
CA GLU A 90 -32.92 -3.81 26.95
C GLU A 90 -31.68 -3.35 26.16
N LEU A 91 -31.19 -2.13 26.41
CA LEU A 91 -29.97 -1.60 25.81
C LEU A 91 -28.75 -2.42 26.20
N GLN A 92 -28.61 -2.82 27.47
CA GLN A 92 -27.54 -3.71 27.92
C GLN A 92 -27.58 -5.08 27.23
N SER A 93 -28.77 -5.67 27.07
CA SER A 93 -28.96 -6.93 26.35
C SER A 93 -28.57 -6.80 24.87
N ARG A 94 -28.96 -5.70 24.22
CA ARG A 94 -28.59 -5.39 22.84
C ARG A 94 -27.09 -5.19 22.69
N LEU A 95 -26.45 -4.47 23.60
CA LEU A 95 -25.01 -4.24 23.62
C LEU A 95 -24.23 -5.54 23.79
N HIS A 96 -24.68 -6.44 24.68
CA HIS A 96 -24.08 -7.75 24.86
C HIS A 96 -24.11 -8.58 23.58
N LYS A 97 -25.30 -8.71 22.96
CA LYS A 97 -25.46 -9.44 21.68
C LYS A 97 -24.61 -8.85 20.56
N LEU A 98 -24.48 -7.53 20.53
CA LEU A 98 -23.67 -6.84 19.53
C LEU A 98 -22.19 -7.11 19.73
N ARG A 99 -21.69 -7.08 20.97
CA ARG A 99 -20.31 -7.45 21.33
C ARG A 99 -19.97 -8.89 20.97
N GLU A 100 -20.88 -9.83 21.23
CA GLU A 100 -20.72 -11.22 20.80
C GLU A 100 -20.65 -11.35 19.27
N SER A 101 -21.52 -10.62 18.55
CA SER A 101 -21.50 -10.59 17.09
C SER A 101 -20.21 -9.97 16.54
N ILE A 102 -19.71 -8.89 17.14
CA ILE A 102 -18.43 -8.27 16.77
C ILE A 102 -17.29 -9.25 16.96
N LYS A 103 -17.26 -9.94 18.11
CA LYS A 103 -16.24 -10.95 18.39
C LYS A 103 -16.21 -12.01 17.29
N LEU A 104 -17.37 -12.58 16.92
CA LEU A 104 -17.46 -13.58 15.85
C LEU A 104 -16.96 -13.05 14.49
N GLU A 105 -17.31 -11.82 14.12
CA GLU A 105 -16.83 -11.23 12.87
C GLU A 105 -15.33 -10.94 12.89
N LYS A 106 -14.75 -10.58 14.05
CA LYS A 106 -13.29 -10.46 14.20
C LYS A 106 -12.58 -11.80 14.02
N GLU A 107 -13.13 -12.89 14.57
CA GLU A 107 -12.56 -14.23 14.36
C GLU A 107 -12.58 -14.62 12.87
N LYS A 108 -13.66 -14.30 12.15
CA LYS A 108 -13.73 -14.49 10.69
C LYS A 108 -12.74 -13.61 9.93
N ARG A 109 -12.55 -12.36 10.36
CA ARG A 109 -11.58 -11.41 9.80
C ARG A 109 -10.17 -11.97 9.90
N ASP A 110 -9.81 -12.51 11.08
CA ASP A 110 -8.51 -13.11 11.33
C ASP A 110 -8.27 -14.35 10.48
N ALA A 111 -9.29 -15.21 10.33
CA ALA A 111 -9.24 -16.36 9.41
C ALA A 111 -9.06 -15.92 7.95
N ALA A 112 -9.74 -14.84 7.52
CA ALA A 112 -9.58 -14.29 6.17
C ALA A 112 -8.16 -13.75 5.93
N VAL A 113 -7.58 -13.04 6.90
CA VAL A 113 -6.17 -12.59 6.82
C VAL A 113 -5.23 -13.79 6.71
N ALA A 114 -5.42 -14.83 7.52
CA ALA A 114 -4.62 -16.05 7.45
C ALA A 114 -4.68 -16.69 6.06
N ALA A 115 -5.87 -16.77 5.45
CA ALA A 115 -6.03 -17.29 4.09
C ALA A 115 -5.30 -16.44 3.03
N VAL A 116 -5.39 -15.11 3.12
CA VAL A 116 -4.64 -14.17 2.24
C VAL A 116 -3.14 -14.41 2.36
N ILE A 117 -2.63 -14.51 3.58
CA ILE A 117 -1.21 -14.74 3.84
C ILE A 117 -0.76 -16.08 3.25
N VAL A 118 -1.44 -17.18 3.60
CA VAL A 118 -1.07 -18.52 3.11
C VAL A 118 -1.09 -18.60 1.58
N CYS A 119 -2.08 -17.96 0.94
CA CYS A 119 -2.13 -17.87 -0.52
C CYS A 119 -0.97 -17.05 -1.09
N GLY A 120 -0.61 -15.92 -0.46
CA GLY A 120 0.53 -15.08 -0.84
C GLY A 120 1.89 -15.81 -0.76
N TYR A 121 2.04 -16.73 0.20
CA TYR A 121 3.26 -17.52 0.39
C TYR A 121 3.21 -18.93 -0.23
N ALA A 122 2.23 -19.23 -1.09
CA ALA A 122 2.00 -20.58 -1.61
C ALA A 122 3.23 -21.18 -2.33
N GLN A 123 4.01 -20.37 -3.05
CA GLN A 123 5.22 -20.82 -3.76
C GLN A 123 6.40 -21.11 -2.82
N LYS A 124 6.38 -20.59 -1.59
CA LYS A 124 7.44 -20.70 -0.58
C LYS A 124 6.90 -21.29 0.73
N LYS A 125 5.92 -22.20 0.64
CA LYS A 125 5.16 -22.71 1.78
C LYS A 125 6.04 -23.26 2.91
N GLU A 126 7.08 -24.03 2.58
CA GLU A 126 7.98 -24.66 3.57
C GLU A 126 8.93 -23.66 4.26
N GLU A 127 9.40 -22.65 3.53
CA GLU A 127 10.18 -21.55 4.09
C GLU A 127 9.31 -20.72 5.02
N PHE A 128 8.10 -20.38 4.57
CA PHE A 128 7.13 -19.62 5.34
C PHE A 128 6.67 -20.37 6.60
N ALA A 129 6.44 -21.68 6.53
CA ALA A 129 6.07 -22.48 7.71
C ALA A 129 7.14 -22.40 8.81
N ARG A 130 8.42 -22.53 8.45
CA ARG A 130 9.54 -22.37 9.40
C ARG A 130 9.62 -20.95 9.97
N GLU A 131 9.33 -19.93 9.14
CA GLU A 131 9.28 -18.55 9.62
C GLU A 131 8.18 -18.37 10.67
N VAL A 132 6.96 -18.87 10.42
CA VAL A 132 5.84 -18.79 11.36
C VAL A 132 6.14 -19.53 12.67
N GLU A 133 6.73 -20.74 12.60
CA GLU A 133 7.15 -21.49 13.79
C GLU A 133 8.17 -20.73 14.66
N SER A 134 8.99 -19.88 14.03
CA SER A 134 9.98 -19.06 14.74
C SER A 134 9.42 -17.73 15.26
N MET A 135 8.20 -17.33 14.88
CA MET A 135 7.62 -16.08 15.34
C MET A 135 7.18 -16.19 16.80
N GLY A 136 7.58 -15.21 17.60
CA GLY A 136 7.01 -15.01 18.94
C GLY A 136 5.57 -14.51 18.82
N ALA A 137 4.68 -15.08 19.60
CA ALA A 137 3.31 -14.61 19.71
C ALA A 137 3.28 -13.35 20.59
N SER A 138 2.74 -12.25 20.05
CA SER A 138 2.35 -11.06 20.80
C SER A 138 0.86 -10.86 20.59
N ASP A 139 0.13 -10.49 21.64
CA ASP A 139 -1.30 -10.19 21.52
C ASP A 139 -1.55 -8.72 21.87
N ALA A 140 -1.49 -7.88 20.83
CA ALA A 140 -1.65 -6.43 20.95
C ALA A 140 -2.96 -5.99 20.29
N SER A 141 -4.08 -6.23 20.96
CA SER A 141 -5.43 -6.00 20.39
C SER A 141 -5.66 -4.58 19.84
N ASN A 142 -5.19 -3.53 20.53
CA ASN A 142 -5.32 -2.16 20.04
C ASN A 142 -4.54 -1.93 18.73
N GLU A 143 -3.34 -2.50 18.63
CA GLU A 143 -2.53 -2.41 17.42
C GLU A 143 -3.18 -3.17 16.25
N GLN A 144 -3.79 -4.33 16.53
CA GLN A 144 -4.52 -5.10 15.51
C GLN A 144 -5.68 -4.28 14.91
N GLU A 145 -6.50 -3.63 15.74
CA GLU A 145 -7.61 -2.79 15.25
C GLU A 145 -7.11 -1.61 14.40
N ASP A 146 -6.03 -0.94 14.82
CA ASP A 146 -5.41 0.13 14.04
C ASP A 146 -4.90 -0.36 12.67
N LEU A 147 -4.33 -1.57 12.62
CA LEU A 147 -3.86 -2.19 11.38
C LEU A 147 -5.02 -2.54 10.45
N HIS A 148 -6.12 -3.06 10.99
CA HIS A 148 -7.34 -3.35 10.22
C HIS A 148 -7.99 -2.08 9.67
N ALA A 149 -8.02 -0.99 10.46
CA ALA A 149 -8.49 0.30 10.00
C ALA A 149 -7.60 0.87 8.87
N LYS A 150 -6.27 0.75 8.99
CA LYS A 150 -5.33 1.13 7.93
C LYS A 150 -5.55 0.32 6.66
N CYS A 151 -5.79 -1.00 6.77
CA CYS A 151 -6.13 -1.84 5.62
C CYS A 151 -7.42 -1.38 4.91
N ALA A 152 -8.47 -1.01 5.66
CA ALA A 152 -9.69 -0.44 5.06
C ALA A 152 -9.38 0.87 4.32
N GLY A 153 -8.56 1.75 4.91
CA GLY A 153 -8.10 2.97 4.27
C GLY A 153 -7.34 2.71 2.96
N ILE A 154 -6.42 1.74 2.94
CA ILE A 154 -5.71 1.34 1.73
C ILE A 154 -6.67 0.75 0.69
N ALA A 155 -7.63 -0.08 1.09
CA ALA A 155 -8.63 -0.65 0.18
C ALA A 155 -9.46 0.45 -0.52
N ALA A 156 -9.87 1.49 0.23
CA ALA A 156 -10.56 2.65 -0.34
C ALA A 156 -9.67 3.41 -1.34
N GLN A 157 -8.40 3.66 -0.99
CA GLN A 157 -7.45 4.32 -1.89
C GLN A 157 -7.22 3.50 -3.17
N LEU A 158 -7.06 2.17 -3.05
CA LEU A 158 -6.91 1.28 -4.20
C LEU A 158 -8.13 1.33 -5.13
N ALA A 159 -9.35 1.37 -4.57
CA ALA A 159 -10.57 1.50 -5.35
C ALA A 159 -10.61 2.83 -6.12
N ASP A 160 -10.15 3.93 -5.52
CA ASP A 160 -10.08 5.23 -6.20
C ASP A 160 -8.97 5.27 -7.26
N LYS A 161 -7.84 4.61 -7.01
CA LYS A 161 -6.77 4.42 -8.01
C LYS A 161 -7.27 3.62 -9.21
N GLU A 162 -8.05 2.57 -8.99
CA GLU A 162 -8.61 1.76 -10.07
C GLU A 162 -9.59 2.57 -10.95
N LYS A 163 -10.42 3.41 -10.33
CA LYS A 163 -11.32 4.33 -11.05
C LYS A 163 -10.53 5.34 -11.88
N GLU A 164 -9.48 5.94 -11.31
CA GLU A 164 -8.64 6.92 -12.01
C GLU A 164 -7.88 6.27 -13.18
N LEU A 165 -7.30 5.07 -12.97
CA LEU A 165 -6.66 4.30 -14.05
C LEU A 165 -7.63 3.99 -15.18
N SER A 166 -8.83 3.50 -14.84
CA SER A 166 -9.89 3.24 -15.83
C SER A 166 -10.29 4.51 -16.59
N ARG A 167 -10.33 5.66 -15.92
CA ARG A 167 -10.64 6.96 -16.53
C ARG A 167 -9.53 7.39 -17.48
N LEU A 168 -8.27 7.31 -17.06
CA LEU A 168 -7.11 7.69 -17.86
C LEU A 168 -6.92 6.79 -19.08
N GLN A 169 -7.11 5.48 -18.92
CA GLN A 169 -7.05 4.51 -20.02
C GLN A 169 -8.11 4.82 -21.09
N LYS A 170 -9.34 5.15 -20.67
CA LYS A 170 -10.40 5.59 -21.60
C LYS A 170 -10.02 6.88 -22.33
N GLN A 171 -9.42 7.85 -21.63
CA GLN A 171 -8.95 9.08 -22.27
C GLN A 171 -7.85 8.81 -23.30
N LEU A 172 -6.88 7.96 -22.95
CA LEU A 172 -5.79 7.59 -23.85
C LEU A 172 -6.32 6.88 -25.11
N GLU A 173 -7.29 5.98 -24.95
CA GLU A 173 -7.93 5.30 -26.08
C GLU A 173 -8.69 6.29 -26.98
N SER A 174 -9.43 7.24 -26.38
CA SER A 174 -10.11 8.30 -27.13
C SER A 174 -9.11 9.13 -27.95
N VAL A 175 -8.02 9.60 -27.34
CA VAL A 175 -6.98 10.39 -28.03
C VAL A 175 -6.37 9.60 -29.18
N ARG A 176 -6.10 8.31 -29.00
CA ARG A 176 -5.57 7.42 -30.05
C ARG A 176 -6.55 7.17 -31.19
N SER A 177 -7.86 7.26 -30.92
CA SER A 177 -8.91 7.01 -31.91
C SER A 177 -9.24 8.22 -32.81
N LEU A 178 -8.81 9.43 -32.44
CA LEU A 178 -9.02 10.64 -33.26
C LEU A 178 -8.04 10.68 -34.44
N GLU A 179 -8.46 11.24 -35.59
CA GLU A 179 -7.55 11.52 -36.72
C GLU A 179 -6.40 12.46 -36.32
N GLU A 180 -6.65 13.34 -35.34
CA GLU A 180 -5.67 14.25 -34.75
C GLU A 180 -4.60 13.55 -33.89
N SER A 181 -4.73 12.23 -33.66
CA SER A 181 -3.72 11.42 -32.94
C SER A 181 -2.34 11.45 -33.61
N TYR A 182 -2.29 11.66 -34.93
CA TYR A 182 -1.04 11.80 -35.69
C TYR A 182 -0.46 13.21 -35.67
N SER A 183 -1.19 14.19 -35.11
CA SER A 183 -0.66 15.53 -34.90
C SER A 183 0.33 15.54 -33.74
N ASP A 184 1.30 16.46 -33.77
CA ASP A 184 2.26 16.66 -32.68
C ASP A 184 1.56 16.91 -31.33
N LEU A 185 0.38 17.54 -31.36
CA LEU A 185 -0.42 17.80 -30.17
C LEU A 185 -1.04 16.50 -29.62
N GLY A 186 -1.62 15.68 -30.49
CA GLY A 186 -2.20 14.38 -30.11
C GLY A 186 -1.17 13.39 -29.59
N GLN A 187 0.03 13.37 -30.20
CA GLN A 187 1.15 12.55 -29.70
C GLN A 187 1.62 13.00 -28.32
N ARG A 188 1.74 14.31 -28.09
CA ARG A 188 2.12 14.86 -26.78
C ARG A 188 1.08 14.55 -25.71
N GLU A 189 -0.21 14.69 -26.02
CA GLU A 189 -1.30 14.35 -25.09
C GLU A 189 -1.31 12.86 -24.75
N ALA A 190 -1.13 11.98 -25.75
CA ALA A 190 -1.04 10.54 -25.52
C ALA A 190 0.16 10.16 -24.65
N GLN A 191 1.30 10.84 -24.82
CA GLN A 191 2.50 10.64 -24.00
C GLN A 191 2.28 11.11 -22.55
N ASP A 192 1.63 12.26 -22.34
CA ASP A 192 1.29 12.75 -20.99
C ASP A 192 0.34 11.79 -20.26
N LEU A 193 -0.73 11.36 -20.94
CA LEU A 193 -1.67 10.36 -20.39
C LEU A 193 -0.97 9.03 -20.06
N SER A 194 -0.08 8.56 -20.93
CA SER A 194 0.71 7.34 -20.69
C SER A 194 1.62 7.49 -19.47
N SER A 195 2.27 8.64 -19.32
CA SER A 195 3.11 8.96 -18.16
C SER A 195 2.29 8.99 -16.88
N LYS A 196 1.10 9.61 -16.90
CA LYS A 196 0.19 9.65 -15.75
C LYS A 196 -0.34 8.27 -15.37
N ILE A 197 -0.69 7.43 -16.35
CA ILE A 197 -1.06 6.02 -16.11
C ILE A 197 0.09 5.27 -15.43
N GLY A 198 1.32 5.48 -15.89
CA GLY A 198 2.52 4.91 -15.27
C GLY A 198 2.66 5.29 -13.79
N LEU A 199 2.50 6.59 -13.47
CA LEU A 199 2.55 7.09 -12.09
C LEU A 199 1.43 6.50 -11.21
N GLU A 200 0.21 6.43 -11.72
CA GLU A 200 -0.92 5.86 -10.99
C GLU A 200 -0.76 4.35 -10.73
N ARG A 201 -0.22 3.61 -11.71
CA ARG A 201 0.14 2.18 -11.53
C ARG A 201 1.23 2.01 -10.47
N ALA A 202 2.28 2.82 -10.51
CA ALA A 202 3.34 2.77 -9.50
C ALA A 202 2.79 3.09 -8.09
N SER A 203 1.90 4.08 -7.98
CA SER A 203 1.22 4.40 -6.73
C SER A 203 0.32 3.25 -6.24
N LYS A 204 -0.40 2.57 -7.14
CA LYS A 204 -1.19 1.37 -6.81
C LYS A 204 -0.31 0.25 -6.25
N VAL A 205 0.81 -0.06 -6.92
CA VAL A 205 1.77 -1.09 -6.45
C VAL A 205 2.35 -0.74 -5.08
N ALA A 206 2.63 0.54 -4.81
CA ALA A 206 3.11 0.98 -3.51
C ALA A 206 2.07 0.72 -2.39
N LEU A 207 0.79 0.99 -2.66
CA LEU A 207 -0.32 0.70 -1.74
C LEU A 207 -0.51 -0.81 -1.51
N GLU A 208 -0.42 -1.62 -2.56
CA GLU A 208 -0.48 -3.09 -2.43
C GLU A 208 0.68 -3.63 -1.59
N THR A 209 1.87 -3.06 -1.77
CA THR A 209 3.06 -3.39 -0.97
C THR A 209 2.87 -2.99 0.49
N GLU A 210 2.30 -1.82 0.76
CA GLU A 210 1.99 -1.38 2.13
C GLU A 210 0.96 -2.31 2.79
N ARG A 211 -0.11 -2.67 2.08
CA ARG A 211 -1.09 -3.65 2.57
C ARG A 211 -0.45 -4.99 2.92
N GLN A 212 0.47 -5.49 2.08
CA GLN A 212 1.18 -6.74 2.36
C GLN A 212 2.05 -6.66 3.62
N LYS A 213 2.69 -5.50 3.86
CA LYS A 213 3.43 -5.24 5.12
C LYS A 213 2.49 -5.25 6.32
N ILE A 214 1.28 -4.69 6.19
CA ILE A 214 0.27 -4.72 7.26
C ILE A 214 -0.17 -6.16 7.55
N PHE A 215 -0.46 -6.99 6.55
CA PHE A 215 -0.80 -8.41 6.79
C PHE A 215 0.33 -9.16 7.50
N THR A 216 1.58 -8.90 7.12
CA THR A 216 2.74 -9.49 7.80
C THR A 216 2.85 -9.01 9.26
N ARG A 217 2.52 -7.75 9.53
CA ARG A 217 2.49 -7.22 10.89
C ARG A 217 1.36 -7.82 11.72
N LEU A 218 0.16 -7.95 11.14
CA LEU A 218 -0.99 -8.61 11.75
C LEU A 218 -0.66 -10.06 12.16
N LEU A 219 0.04 -10.81 11.30
CA LEU A 219 0.53 -12.15 11.63
C LEU A 219 1.45 -12.15 12.85
N ARG A 220 2.33 -11.15 13.00
CA ARG A 220 3.24 -11.08 14.15
C ARG A 220 2.55 -10.66 15.45
N THR A 221 1.46 -9.89 15.35
CA THR A 221 0.80 -9.26 16.50
C THR A 221 -0.52 -9.92 16.91
N SER A 222 -0.97 -10.96 16.22
CA SER A 222 -2.18 -11.73 16.56
C SER A 222 -1.87 -13.21 16.67
N CYS A 223 -1.98 -13.75 17.89
CA CYS A 223 -1.89 -15.19 18.15
C CYS A 223 -2.94 -15.96 17.33
N GLN A 224 -4.15 -15.41 17.22
CA GLN A 224 -5.25 -16.06 16.51
C GLN A 224 -4.98 -16.19 15.00
N ILE A 225 -4.40 -15.16 14.37
CA ILE A 225 -3.96 -15.24 12.97
C ILE A 225 -2.85 -16.29 12.81
N GLN A 226 -1.89 -16.36 13.74
CA GLN A 226 -0.83 -17.38 13.72
C GLN A 226 -1.41 -18.80 13.80
N GLU A 227 -2.37 -19.04 14.70
CA GLU A 227 -3.06 -20.32 14.83
C GLU A 227 -3.80 -20.72 13.55
N PHE A 228 -4.53 -19.78 12.93
CA PHE A 228 -5.19 -20.04 11.65
C PHE A 228 -4.19 -20.35 10.53
N VAL A 229 -3.09 -19.61 10.46
CA VAL A 229 -2.02 -19.87 9.47
C VAL A 229 -1.41 -21.25 9.69
N ALA A 230 -1.06 -21.61 10.92
CA ALA A 230 -0.49 -22.92 11.24
C ALA A 230 -1.44 -24.06 10.85
N LYS A 231 -2.75 -23.89 11.12
CA LYS A 231 -3.79 -24.84 10.74
C LYS A 231 -3.90 -25.00 9.21
N GLU A 232 -3.93 -23.89 8.47
CA GLU A 232 -4.01 -23.91 7.00
C GLU A 232 -2.77 -24.53 6.35
N LEU A 233 -1.57 -24.28 6.92
CA LEU A 233 -0.33 -24.89 6.44
C LEU A 233 -0.32 -26.40 6.67
N SER A 234 -0.85 -26.86 7.81
CA SER A 234 -0.95 -28.27 8.19
C SER A 234 -2.05 -29.04 7.43
N SER A 235 -3.14 -28.36 7.03
CA SER A 235 -4.29 -28.96 6.35
C SER A 235 -4.04 -29.29 4.86
N LYS A 236 -2.96 -28.76 4.29
CA LYS A 236 -2.58 -28.92 2.87
C LYS A 236 -1.24 -29.66 2.69
N ALA A 237 -0.88 -30.53 3.62
CA ALA A 237 0.24 -31.48 3.53
C ALA A 237 -0.34 -32.90 3.47
#